data_AF-H1S5C3-F1
#
_entry.id   AF-H1S5C3-F1
#
_cell.length_a   1.000
_cell.length_b   1.000
_cell.length_c   1.000
_cell.angle_alpha   90.00
_cell.angle_beta   90.00
_cell.angle_gamma   90.00
#
_symmetry.space_group_name_H-M   'P 1'
#
loop_
_entity.id
_entity.type
_entity.pdbx_description
1 polymer ?
#
loop_
_entity_poly.entity_id
_entity_poly.type
_entity_poly.pdbx_seq_one_letter_code
_entity_poly.pdbx_strand_id
1 'polypeptide(L)'
;MSERAGGPALKARRIDPVVEEAAELLDSHAVPGMAVAEQRAMMDRALRIVPARTELRVANQPGFVLHAWPYRETSLILDVFTRDHGRVAMVAKGAKRPHSALRPVLQHFQPISLSWSGRGEVKTLTRAEWVGGMLPLASDALLSGFYLNELLLRFCAREDAHVTLFRQYMATLTRLSHGEPAGLVLRGFERVLLQETGFAVAFDECANSGETVEPALDYVYQPERGVRRAQASDPSSWPVISGQTLLDMSQDDYSDLPRASRRHRPWRQYRPRGHAAQCARHGLSRSDPGSAAGRAGRRRPDHAAPA
;
A
#
# COMPACT_ATOMS: atom_id res chain seq x y z
N MET A 1 6.77 51.76 -43.80
CA MET A 1 8.08 51.75 -43.12
C MET A 1 7.85 51.53 -41.64
N SER A 2 8.47 50.48 -41.08
CA SER A 2 8.88 50.25 -39.67
C SER A 2 7.75 50.20 -38.61
N GLU A 3 7.30 49.02 -38.17
CA GLU A 3 7.85 48.15 -37.09
C GLU A 3 7.74 48.70 -35.64
N ARG A 4 7.07 47.92 -34.76
CA ARG A 4 7.58 47.29 -33.51
C ARG A 4 6.43 47.04 -32.52
N ALA A 5 6.03 45.78 -32.32
CA ALA A 5 6.44 44.90 -31.21
C ALA A 5 5.60 45.07 -29.92
N GLY A 6 4.48 44.34 -29.84
CA GLY A 6 3.79 44.05 -28.57
C GLY A 6 4.42 42.83 -27.90
N GLY A 7 5.16 43.04 -26.81
CA GLY A 7 5.69 41.98 -25.97
C GLY A 7 4.61 41.38 -25.04
N PRO A 8 4.72 40.10 -24.66
CA PRO A 8 3.71 39.44 -23.82
C PRO A 8 3.84 39.87 -22.35
N ALA A 9 2.69 40.03 -21.68
CA ALA A 9 2.58 40.28 -20.25
C ALA A 9 3.31 39.19 -19.45
N LEU A 10 4.30 39.60 -18.66
CA LEU A 10 4.98 38.76 -17.67
C LEU A 10 3.98 38.31 -16.61
N LYS A 11 3.61 37.03 -16.63
CA LYS A 11 2.95 36.37 -15.49
C LYS A 11 3.88 36.46 -14.29
N ALA A 12 3.38 37.04 -13.19
CA ALA A 12 4.07 37.08 -11.90
C ALA A 12 4.52 35.66 -11.53
N ARG A 13 5.85 35.45 -11.49
CA ARG A 13 6.45 34.23 -10.94
C ARG A 13 6.07 34.19 -9.46
N ARG A 14 5.34 33.14 -9.06
CA ARG A 14 5.28 32.74 -7.65
C ARG A 14 6.70 32.42 -7.22
N ILE A 15 7.24 33.25 -6.34
CA ILE A 15 8.55 33.03 -5.71
C ILE A 15 8.36 31.86 -4.74
N ASP A 16 9.26 30.88 -4.81
CA ASP A 16 9.25 29.70 -3.95
C ASP A 16 9.54 30.12 -2.49
N PRO A 17 8.73 29.71 -1.50
CA PRO A 17 8.91 30.13 -0.10
C PRO A 17 10.24 29.68 0.51
N VAL A 18 10.88 28.66 -0.07
CA VAL A 18 12.22 28.19 0.32
C VAL A 18 13.34 29.14 -0.14
N VAL A 19 13.11 29.93 -1.20
CA VAL A 19 14.08 30.91 -1.70
C VAL A 19 14.11 32.16 -0.81
N GLU A 20 12.98 32.50 -0.20
CA GLU A 20 12.85 33.60 0.78
C GLU A 20 13.49 33.20 2.12
N GLU A 21 13.23 31.98 2.59
CA GLU A 21 13.84 31.44 3.82
C GLU A 21 15.37 31.26 3.69
N ALA A 22 15.85 30.89 2.51
CA ALA A 22 17.28 30.85 2.21
C ALA A 22 17.90 32.25 2.12
N ALA A 23 17.19 33.25 1.59
CA ALA A 23 17.66 34.64 1.52
C ALA A 23 17.68 35.31 2.91
N GLU A 24 16.71 35.02 3.78
CA GLU A 24 16.69 35.49 5.17
C GLU A 24 17.78 34.83 6.05
N LEU A 25 18.10 33.56 5.80
CA LEU A 25 19.26 32.88 6.41
C LEU A 25 20.61 33.43 5.93
N LEU A 26 20.66 34.11 4.78
CA LEU A 26 21.88 34.68 4.19
C LEU A 26 22.26 36.05 4.76
N ASP A 27 21.30 36.84 5.26
CA ASP A 27 21.58 38.16 5.84
C ASP A 27 22.12 38.09 7.28
N SER A 28 21.97 36.96 7.96
CA SER A 28 22.28 36.86 9.39
C SER A 28 23.68 36.33 9.72
N HIS A 29 24.39 35.66 8.81
CA HIS A 29 25.72 35.08 9.08
C HIS A 29 26.74 35.34 7.97
N ALA A 30 27.21 36.59 7.87
CA ALA A 30 28.46 36.88 7.19
C ALA A 30 29.63 36.26 7.96
N VAL A 31 30.37 35.33 7.33
CA VAL A 31 31.66 34.85 7.86
C VAL A 31 32.67 36.01 7.80
N PRO A 32 33.18 36.52 8.93
CA PRO A 32 34.06 37.69 8.91
C PRO A 32 35.41 37.34 8.26
N GLY A 33 35.81 38.10 7.23
CA GLY A 33 37.18 38.06 6.68
C GLY A 33 37.35 37.47 5.28
N MET A 34 36.30 36.97 4.62
CA MET A 34 36.36 36.59 3.21
C MET A 34 35.79 37.69 2.30
N ALA A 35 36.44 37.95 1.17
CA ALA A 35 35.90 38.87 0.18
C ALA A 35 34.60 38.29 -0.42
N VAL A 36 33.61 39.14 -0.66
CA VAL A 36 32.28 38.75 -1.18
C VAL A 36 32.38 37.88 -2.45
N ALA A 37 33.38 38.13 -3.30
CA ALA A 37 33.65 37.34 -4.50
C ALA A 37 34.12 35.90 -4.20
N GLU A 38 34.91 35.69 -3.14
CA GLU A 38 35.38 34.38 -2.70
C GLU A 38 34.27 33.60 -1.99
N GLN A 39 33.44 34.27 -1.20
CA GLN A 39 32.20 33.70 -0.66
C GLN A 39 31.27 33.23 -1.77
N ARG A 40 31.09 34.05 -2.82
CA ARG A 40 30.25 33.72 -3.97
C ARG A 40 30.81 32.56 -4.80
N ALA A 41 32.14 32.49 -4.98
CA ALA A 41 32.81 31.39 -5.66
C ALA A 41 32.80 30.07 -4.86
N MET A 42 32.95 30.14 -3.53
CA MET A 42 32.80 29.00 -2.63
C MET A 42 31.35 28.49 -2.63
N MET A 43 30.37 29.40 -2.64
CA MET A 43 28.95 29.09 -2.75
C MET A 43 28.61 28.45 -4.10
N ASP A 44 29.11 28.99 -5.21
CA ASP A 44 28.95 28.40 -6.55
C ASP A 44 29.57 26.99 -6.62
N ARG A 45 30.69 26.77 -5.93
CA ARG A 45 31.34 25.45 -5.81
C ARG A 45 30.54 24.50 -4.92
N ALA A 46 29.97 24.98 -3.81
CA ALA A 46 29.08 24.22 -2.94
C ALA A 46 27.76 23.86 -3.65
N LEU A 47 27.18 24.79 -4.42
CA LEU A 47 25.98 24.59 -5.24
C LEU A 47 26.22 23.65 -6.43
N ARG A 48 27.46 23.56 -6.93
CA ARG A 48 27.88 22.52 -7.89
C ARG A 48 28.07 21.13 -7.25
N ILE A 49 28.29 21.07 -5.94
CA ILE A 49 28.38 19.82 -5.15
C ILE A 49 27.00 19.36 -4.68
N VAL A 50 25.99 20.25 -4.64
CA VAL A 50 24.59 19.85 -4.43
C VAL A 50 24.18 18.98 -5.63
N PRO A 51 23.93 17.67 -5.44
CA PRO A 51 23.52 16.84 -6.55
C PRO A 51 22.21 17.41 -7.10
N ALA A 52 22.18 17.63 -8.42
CA ALA A 52 20.98 18.00 -9.16
C ALA A 52 19.80 17.15 -8.67
N ARG A 53 18.85 17.78 -7.94
CA ARG A 53 17.63 17.18 -7.36
C ARG A 53 17.78 15.69 -7.07
N THR A 54 18.32 15.31 -5.90
CA THR A 54 18.44 13.91 -5.47
C THR A 54 17.20 13.11 -5.82
N GLU A 55 17.24 12.37 -6.94
CA GLU A 55 16.17 11.46 -7.31
C GLU A 55 16.09 10.44 -6.19
N LEU A 56 14.89 10.21 -5.65
CA LEU A 56 14.70 9.15 -4.68
C LEU A 56 15.08 7.84 -5.35
N ARG A 57 16.17 7.21 -4.88
CA ARG A 57 16.70 5.96 -5.40
C ARG A 57 16.47 4.87 -4.36
N VAL A 58 15.91 3.77 -4.83
CA VAL A 58 15.67 2.59 -4.02
C VAL A 58 16.41 1.43 -4.66
N ALA A 59 17.10 0.64 -3.85
CA ALA A 59 17.95 -0.45 -4.32
C ALA A 59 17.60 -1.77 -3.64
N ASN A 60 17.77 -2.86 -4.39
CA ASN A 60 17.69 -4.25 -3.93
C ASN A 60 16.43 -4.60 -3.13
N GLN A 61 15.29 -4.08 -3.55
CA GLN A 61 14.01 -4.33 -2.92
C GLN A 61 13.41 -5.66 -3.39
N PRO A 62 13.09 -6.59 -2.47
CA PRO A 62 12.38 -7.80 -2.81
C PRO A 62 11.00 -7.47 -3.35
N GLY A 63 10.61 -8.13 -4.44
CA GLY A 63 9.30 -7.96 -5.03
C GLY A 63 8.90 -9.06 -6.00
N PHE A 64 7.67 -8.94 -6.48
CA PHE A 64 7.07 -9.80 -7.49
C PHE A 64 6.37 -8.95 -8.55
N VAL A 65 6.51 -9.32 -9.81
CA VAL A 65 5.71 -8.72 -10.89
C VAL A 65 4.27 -9.20 -10.74
N LEU A 66 3.35 -8.25 -10.50
CA LEU A 66 1.92 -8.53 -10.49
C LEU A 66 1.35 -8.52 -11.90
N HIS A 67 1.80 -7.55 -12.70
CA HIS A 67 1.37 -7.39 -14.07
C HIS A 67 2.43 -6.68 -14.92
N ALA A 68 2.50 -7.02 -16.21
CA ALA A 68 3.34 -6.35 -17.21
C ALA A 68 2.57 -6.04 -18.51
N TRP A 69 2.68 -4.82 -19.02
CA TRP A 69 2.05 -4.39 -20.27
C TRP A 69 3.09 -3.80 -21.24
N PRO A 70 3.02 -4.08 -22.56
CA PRO A 70 3.82 -3.39 -23.55
C PRO A 70 3.67 -1.87 -23.48
N TYR A 71 4.78 -1.15 -23.46
CA TYR A 71 4.80 0.32 -23.47
C TYR A 71 5.86 0.85 -24.42
N ARG A 72 5.43 1.62 -25.42
CA ARG A 72 6.28 2.02 -26.55
C ARG A 72 6.88 0.78 -27.25
N GLU A 73 7.80 1.04 -28.17
CA GLU A 73 8.43 -0.01 -28.97
C GLU A 73 9.23 -0.99 -28.12
N THR A 74 10.07 -0.49 -27.21
CA THR A 74 11.07 -1.32 -26.50
C THR A 74 10.86 -1.46 -25.00
N SER A 75 9.82 -0.86 -24.41
CA SER A 75 9.66 -0.81 -22.94
C SER A 75 8.42 -1.57 -22.45
N LEU A 76 8.35 -1.79 -21.13
CA LEU A 76 7.17 -2.30 -20.43
C LEU A 76 6.76 -1.32 -19.35
N ILE A 77 5.47 -1.22 -19.07
CA ILE A 77 4.98 -0.76 -17.76
C ILE A 77 4.72 -2.01 -16.91
N LEU A 78 5.12 -1.95 -15.65
CA LEU A 78 4.98 -3.01 -14.66
C LEU A 78 4.16 -2.49 -13.48
N ASP A 79 3.29 -3.35 -12.95
CA ASP A 79 2.82 -3.25 -11.58
C ASP A 79 3.54 -4.30 -10.76
N VAL A 80 4.17 -3.86 -9.67
CA VAL A 80 5.05 -4.70 -8.85
C VAL A 80 4.62 -4.60 -7.40
N PHE A 81 4.58 -5.72 -6.70
CA PHE A 81 4.40 -5.75 -5.26
C PHE A 81 5.75 -5.92 -4.59
N THR A 82 6.15 -4.95 -3.78
CA THR A 82 7.44 -4.90 -3.10
C THR A 82 7.23 -4.97 -1.60
N ARG A 83 8.19 -5.56 -0.89
CA ARG A 83 8.07 -5.77 0.56
C ARG A 83 7.95 -4.46 1.33
N ASP A 84 8.85 -3.52 1.06
CA ASP A 84 9.03 -2.33 1.90
C ASP A 84 8.36 -1.06 1.31
N HIS A 85 7.89 -1.13 0.06
CA HIS A 85 7.25 0.00 -0.63
C HIS A 85 5.86 -0.33 -1.21
N GLY A 86 5.32 -1.51 -0.91
CA GLY A 86 3.99 -1.89 -1.36
C GLY A 86 3.87 -2.03 -2.87
N ARG A 87 2.70 -1.67 -3.42
CA ARG A 87 2.47 -1.71 -4.86
C ARG A 87 3.07 -0.50 -5.55
N VAL A 88 4.02 -0.72 -6.45
CA VAL A 88 4.73 0.32 -7.19
C VAL A 88 4.59 0.06 -8.69
N ALA A 89 4.20 1.09 -9.45
CA ALA A 89 4.23 0.99 -10.91
C ALA A 89 5.56 1.52 -11.44
N MET A 90 6.12 0.82 -12.43
CA MET A 90 7.45 1.12 -12.96
C MET A 90 7.48 1.04 -14.49
N VAL A 91 8.32 1.84 -15.11
CA VAL A 91 8.72 1.66 -16.51
C VAL A 91 10.03 0.90 -16.60
N ALA A 92 10.02 -0.22 -17.32
CA ALA A 92 11.22 -1.00 -17.64
C ALA A 92 11.66 -0.67 -19.06
N LYS A 93 12.58 0.30 -19.18
CA LYS A 93 13.07 0.79 -20.48
C LYS A 93 13.92 -0.27 -21.16
N GLY A 94 13.66 -0.52 -22.44
CA GLY A 94 14.43 -1.51 -23.22
C GLY A 94 14.19 -2.97 -22.83
N ALA A 95 13.22 -3.28 -21.97
CA ALA A 95 12.91 -4.63 -21.51
C ALA A 95 12.49 -5.58 -22.65
N LYS A 96 11.97 -5.06 -23.76
CA LYS A 96 11.55 -5.87 -24.92
C LYS A 96 12.67 -6.15 -25.93
N ARG A 97 13.85 -5.55 -25.77
CA ARG A 97 14.96 -5.75 -26.73
C ARG A 97 15.42 -7.22 -26.71
N PRO A 98 15.84 -7.79 -27.86
CA PRO A 98 16.22 -9.21 -27.94
C PRO A 98 17.26 -9.64 -26.90
N HIS A 99 18.26 -8.81 -26.62
CA HIS A 99 19.35 -9.06 -25.66
C HIS A 99 19.19 -8.30 -24.33
N SER A 100 17.96 -7.93 -23.95
CA SER A 100 17.73 -7.21 -22.70
C SER A 100 17.90 -8.14 -21.49
N ALA A 101 18.76 -7.74 -20.54
CA ALA A 101 18.93 -8.45 -19.27
C ALA A 101 17.64 -8.48 -18.43
N LEU A 102 16.72 -7.52 -18.65
CA LEU A 102 15.45 -7.45 -17.93
C LEU A 102 14.41 -8.45 -18.46
N ARG A 103 14.48 -8.83 -19.74
CA ARG A 103 13.47 -9.67 -20.41
C ARG A 103 13.21 -11.01 -19.70
N PRO A 104 14.23 -11.81 -19.32
CA PRO A 104 13.99 -13.09 -18.66
C PRO A 104 13.60 -12.95 -17.17
N VAL A 105 13.90 -11.81 -16.53
CA VAL A 105 13.72 -11.62 -15.08
C VAL A 105 12.30 -11.15 -14.74
N LEU A 106 11.67 -10.36 -15.62
CA LEU A 106 10.37 -9.73 -15.36
C LEU A 106 9.18 -10.68 -15.58
N GLN A 107 9.25 -11.87 -14.99
CA GLN A 107 8.20 -12.89 -15.02
C GLN A 107 7.29 -12.82 -13.79
N HIS A 108 6.04 -13.23 -13.95
CA HIS A 108 5.10 -13.37 -12.84
C HIS A 108 5.53 -14.51 -11.90
N PHE A 109 5.13 -14.40 -10.64
CA PHE A 109 5.32 -15.45 -9.61
C PHE A 109 6.78 -15.83 -9.32
N GLN A 110 7.73 -15.04 -9.81
CA GLN A 110 9.15 -15.23 -9.54
C GLN A 110 9.64 -14.15 -8.57
N PRO A 111 10.35 -14.53 -7.49
CA PRO A 111 10.94 -13.55 -6.58
C PRO A 111 12.08 -12.82 -7.28
N ILE A 112 12.01 -11.49 -7.25
CA ILE A 112 12.99 -10.62 -7.89
C ILE A 112 13.48 -9.53 -6.92
N SER A 113 14.74 -9.15 -7.07
CA SER A 113 15.34 -7.99 -6.42
C SER A 113 15.30 -6.81 -7.38
N LEU A 114 14.73 -5.69 -6.96
CA LEU A 114 14.41 -4.55 -7.81
C LEU A 114 15.11 -3.29 -7.32
N SER A 115 15.63 -2.51 -8.25
CA SER A 115 16.11 -1.15 -7.98
C SER A 115 15.46 -0.17 -8.94
N TRP A 116 15.10 1.01 -8.45
CA TRP A 116 14.45 2.04 -9.26
C TRP A 116 14.84 3.45 -8.80
N SER A 117 14.54 4.43 -9.66
CA SER A 117 14.63 5.84 -9.32
C SER A 117 13.37 6.62 -9.70
N GLY A 118 13.19 7.77 -9.07
CA GLY A 118 12.18 8.77 -9.42
C GLY A 118 11.16 9.02 -8.31
N ARG A 119 10.52 10.20 -8.37
CA ARG A 119 9.53 10.66 -7.38
C ARG A 119 8.09 10.67 -7.90
N GLY A 120 7.88 10.54 -9.21
CA GLY A 120 6.53 10.50 -9.79
C GLY A 120 5.80 9.19 -9.49
N GLU A 121 4.54 9.08 -9.92
CA GLU A 121 3.74 7.86 -9.69
C GLU A 121 4.32 6.62 -10.37
N VAL A 122 4.88 6.79 -11.58
CA VAL A 122 5.56 5.72 -12.31
C VAL A 122 7.06 5.89 -12.14
N LYS A 123 7.71 4.94 -11.48
CA LYS A 123 9.16 4.95 -11.24
C LYS A 123 9.91 4.41 -12.47
N THR A 124 11.19 4.69 -12.60
CA THR A 124 12.02 4.06 -13.64
C THR A 124 12.78 2.89 -13.04
N LEU A 125 12.53 1.68 -13.55
CA LEU A 125 13.27 0.49 -13.16
C LEU A 125 14.72 0.62 -13.67
N THR A 126 15.68 0.50 -12.77
CA THR A 126 17.12 0.61 -13.09
C THR A 126 17.83 -0.74 -13.06
N ARG A 127 17.39 -1.68 -12.20
CA ARG A 127 17.93 -3.04 -12.11
C ARG A 127 16.84 -4.01 -11.67
N ALA A 128 16.85 -5.21 -12.22
CA ALA A 128 16.07 -6.34 -11.73
C ALA A 128 16.91 -7.60 -11.80
N GLU A 129 16.91 -8.39 -10.73
CA GLU A 129 17.64 -9.66 -10.64
C GLU A 129 16.73 -10.75 -10.11
N TRP A 130 16.86 -11.95 -10.67
CA TRP A 130 16.14 -13.10 -10.15
C TRP A 130 16.81 -13.55 -8.85
N VAL A 131 16.01 -13.72 -7.80
CA VAL A 131 16.49 -14.21 -6.51
C VAL A 131 16.49 -15.75 -6.48
N GLY A 132 15.59 -16.38 -7.23
CA GLY A 132 15.41 -17.83 -7.24
C GLY A 132 14.70 -18.38 -6.00
N GLY A 133 14.69 -19.70 -5.87
CA GLY A 133 14.16 -20.39 -4.68
C GLY A 133 12.66 -20.67 -4.68
N MET A 134 11.95 -20.43 -5.79
CA MET A 134 10.53 -20.76 -5.92
C MET A 134 10.27 -21.64 -7.14
N LEU A 135 9.51 -22.72 -6.95
CA LEU A 135 9.07 -23.57 -8.06
C LEU A 135 8.06 -22.80 -8.92
N PRO A 136 8.09 -22.96 -10.26
CA PRO A 136 7.10 -22.34 -11.13
C PRO A 136 5.71 -22.93 -10.87
N LEU A 137 4.69 -22.07 -10.89
CA LEU A 137 3.30 -22.52 -10.83
C LEU A 137 2.91 -23.22 -12.13
N ALA A 138 2.07 -24.25 -12.02
CA ALA A 138 1.53 -24.99 -13.16
C ALA A 138 0.04 -25.27 -12.97
N SER A 139 -0.68 -25.55 -14.07
CA SER A 139 -2.09 -25.98 -14.02
C SER A 139 -2.99 -25.02 -13.21
N ASP A 140 -3.84 -25.52 -12.33
CA ASP A 140 -4.81 -24.77 -11.53
C ASP A 140 -4.13 -23.82 -10.53
N ALA A 141 -2.90 -24.14 -10.10
CA ALA A 141 -2.10 -23.24 -9.27
C ALA A 141 -1.74 -21.95 -10.02
N LEU A 142 -1.57 -21.99 -11.34
CA LEU A 142 -1.30 -20.80 -12.15
C LEU A 142 -2.49 -19.84 -12.15
N LEU A 143 -3.71 -20.37 -12.33
CA LEU A 143 -4.93 -19.57 -12.25
C LEU A 143 -5.14 -18.99 -10.85
N SER A 144 -4.80 -19.77 -9.81
CA SER A 144 -4.81 -19.32 -8.42
C SER A 144 -3.80 -18.20 -8.17
N GLY A 145 -2.60 -18.28 -8.75
CA GLY A 145 -1.59 -17.22 -8.71
C GLY A 145 -2.11 -15.90 -9.31
N PHE A 146 -2.74 -15.95 -10.49
CA PHE A 146 -3.32 -14.75 -11.10
C PHE A 146 -4.48 -14.18 -10.30
N TYR A 147 -5.26 -15.03 -9.64
CA TYR A 147 -6.29 -14.57 -8.70
C TYR A 147 -5.68 -13.76 -7.54
N LEU A 148 -4.57 -14.22 -6.96
CA LEU A 148 -3.85 -13.48 -5.91
C LEU A 148 -3.36 -12.12 -6.42
N ASN A 149 -2.76 -12.07 -7.62
CA ASN A 149 -2.29 -10.81 -8.22
C ASN A 149 -3.45 -9.82 -8.39
N GLU A 150 -4.60 -10.29 -8.89
CA GLU A 150 -5.78 -9.46 -9.09
C GLU A 150 -6.35 -8.93 -7.76
N LEU A 151 -6.31 -9.74 -6.69
CA LEU A 151 -6.68 -9.26 -5.36
C LEU A 151 -5.75 -8.13 -4.90
N LEU A 152 -4.43 -8.30 -5.01
CA LEU A 152 -3.46 -7.25 -4.65
C LEU A 152 -3.69 -5.96 -5.46
N LEU A 153 -3.94 -6.06 -6.77
CA LEU A 153 -4.21 -4.90 -7.63
C LEU A 153 -5.47 -4.12 -7.23
N ARG A 154 -6.48 -4.81 -6.67
CA ARG A 154 -7.77 -4.22 -6.29
C ARG A 154 -7.79 -3.68 -4.87
N PHE A 155 -7.16 -4.37 -3.94
CA PHE A 155 -7.26 -4.08 -2.51
C PHE A 155 -6.10 -3.21 -2.00
N CYS A 156 -4.91 -3.29 -2.61
CA CYS A 156 -3.75 -2.52 -2.15
C CYS A 156 -3.68 -1.15 -2.83
N ALA A 157 -3.54 -0.11 -2.01
CA ALA A 157 -3.15 1.22 -2.46
C ALA A 157 -1.73 1.19 -3.06
N ARG A 158 -1.40 2.21 -3.88
CA ARG A 158 -0.05 2.34 -4.42
C ARG A 158 0.85 2.98 -3.36
N GLU A 159 2.10 2.53 -3.34
CA GLU A 159 3.14 3.03 -2.43
C GLU A 159 2.78 2.89 -0.92
N ASP A 160 1.93 1.90 -0.59
CA ASP A 160 1.52 1.55 0.78
C ASP A 160 2.02 0.14 1.15
N ALA A 161 2.88 0.06 2.16
CA ALA A 161 3.65 -1.15 2.46
C ALA A 161 2.88 -2.10 3.39
N HIS A 162 2.69 -3.35 2.93
CA HIS A 162 2.09 -4.43 3.70
C HIS A 162 3.08 -5.60 3.85
N VAL A 163 4.01 -5.49 4.79
CA VAL A 163 5.11 -6.47 4.96
C VAL A 163 4.58 -7.87 5.34
N THR A 164 3.54 -7.93 6.17
CA THR A 164 2.91 -9.21 6.55
C THR A 164 2.19 -9.84 5.36
N LEU A 165 1.41 -9.05 4.60
CA LEU A 165 0.80 -9.51 3.36
C LEU A 165 1.83 -9.97 2.33
N PHE A 166 2.98 -9.30 2.22
CA PHE A 166 4.06 -9.72 1.33
C PHE A 166 4.60 -11.11 1.69
N ARG A 167 4.85 -11.35 2.99
CA ARG A 167 5.27 -12.67 3.48
C ARG A 167 4.20 -13.73 3.21
N GLN A 168 2.93 -13.39 3.42
CA GLN A 168 1.82 -14.29 3.16
C GLN A 168 1.70 -14.62 1.67
N TYR A 169 1.80 -13.62 0.78
CA TYR A 169 1.80 -13.84 -0.67
C TYR A 169 2.88 -14.83 -1.09
N MET A 170 4.12 -14.64 -0.60
CA MET A 170 5.23 -15.55 -0.88
C MET A 170 4.95 -16.97 -0.36
N ALA A 171 4.47 -17.11 0.88
CA ALA A 171 4.13 -18.41 1.45
C ALA A 171 3.01 -19.11 0.65
N THR A 172 1.96 -18.38 0.27
CA THR A 172 0.85 -18.89 -0.55
C THR A 172 1.35 -19.38 -1.92
N LEU A 173 2.21 -18.61 -2.60
CA LEU A 173 2.82 -19.05 -3.85
C LEU A 173 3.65 -20.33 -3.68
N THR A 174 4.47 -20.41 -2.64
CA THR A 174 5.25 -21.61 -2.33
C THR A 174 4.33 -22.83 -2.14
N ARG A 175 3.30 -22.73 -1.29
CA ARG A 175 2.34 -23.82 -1.03
C ARG A 175 1.62 -24.27 -2.31
N LEU A 176 1.17 -23.32 -3.13
CA LEU A 176 0.56 -23.61 -4.43
C LEU A 176 1.54 -24.32 -5.38
N SER A 177 2.81 -23.90 -5.41
CA SER A 177 3.83 -24.52 -6.25
C SER A 177 4.18 -25.96 -5.84
N HIS A 178 3.94 -26.31 -4.57
CA HIS A 178 4.08 -27.66 -4.03
C HIS A 178 2.81 -28.52 -4.14
N GLY A 179 1.76 -28.02 -4.80
CA GLY A 179 0.55 -28.80 -5.08
C GLY A 179 -0.43 -28.89 -3.91
N GLU A 180 -0.31 -28.02 -2.90
CA GLU A 180 -1.32 -27.96 -1.84
C GLU A 180 -2.70 -27.54 -2.39
N PRO A 181 -3.81 -28.01 -1.79
CA PRO A 181 -5.15 -27.67 -2.26
C PRO A 181 -5.40 -26.16 -2.26
N ALA A 182 -5.57 -25.57 -3.46
CA ALA A 182 -5.74 -24.13 -3.63
C ALA A 182 -6.88 -23.56 -2.78
N GLY A 183 -7.98 -24.30 -2.63
CA GLY A 183 -9.12 -23.86 -1.83
C GLY A 183 -8.81 -23.58 -0.36
N LEU A 184 -7.81 -24.23 0.24
CA LEU A 184 -7.37 -23.97 1.61
C LEU A 184 -6.31 -22.86 1.64
N VAL A 185 -5.31 -22.97 0.76
CA VAL A 185 -4.17 -22.04 0.66
C VAL A 185 -4.64 -20.60 0.36
N LEU A 186 -5.64 -20.44 -0.51
CA LEU A 186 -6.19 -19.15 -0.88
C LEU A 186 -6.96 -18.47 0.27
N ARG A 187 -7.60 -19.24 1.16
CA ARG A 187 -8.40 -18.67 2.27
C ARG A 187 -7.52 -17.98 3.29
N GLY A 188 -6.38 -18.58 3.64
CA GLY A 188 -5.42 -17.93 4.53
C GLY A 188 -4.85 -16.65 3.93
N PHE A 189 -4.59 -16.61 2.62
CA PHE A 189 -4.21 -15.36 1.96
C PHE A 189 -5.30 -14.30 2.00
N GLU A 190 -6.54 -14.66 1.64
CA GLU A 190 -7.69 -13.74 1.63
C GLU A 190 -7.94 -13.13 3.01
N ARG A 191 -7.83 -13.94 4.07
CA ARG A 191 -7.96 -13.47 5.45
C ARG A 191 -6.91 -12.40 5.78
N VAL A 192 -5.63 -12.70 5.57
CA VAL A 192 -4.54 -11.77 5.84
C VAL A 192 -4.68 -10.51 4.99
N LEU A 193 -5.05 -10.64 3.71
CA LEU A 193 -5.31 -9.50 2.82
C LEU A 193 -6.38 -8.58 3.42
N LEU A 194 -7.53 -9.13 3.80
CA LEU A 194 -8.64 -8.35 4.32
C LEU A 194 -8.28 -7.68 5.65
N GLN A 195 -7.50 -8.34 6.51
CA GLN A 195 -7.00 -7.76 7.77
C GLN A 195 -6.03 -6.60 7.49
N GLU A 196 -5.01 -6.81 6.67
CA GLU A 196 -3.97 -5.82 6.36
C GLU A 196 -4.52 -4.60 5.61
N THR A 197 -5.61 -4.77 4.85
CA THR A 197 -6.29 -3.69 4.13
C THR A 197 -7.45 -3.07 4.91
N GLY A 198 -7.71 -3.54 6.14
CA GLY A 198 -8.71 -2.98 7.05
C GLY A 198 -10.16 -3.34 6.73
N PHE A 199 -10.41 -4.33 5.87
CA PHE A 199 -11.75 -4.82 5.53
C PHE A 199 -12.26 -5.93 6.46
N ALA A 200 -11.36 -6.67 7.10
CA ALA A 200 -11.71 -7.68 8.10
C ALA A 200 -11.46 -7.18 9.52
N VAL A 201 -12.48 -7.36 10.37
CA VAL A 201 -12.38 -7.24 11.83
C VAL A 201 -12.13 -8.65 12.41
N ALA A 202 -11.73 -8.71 13.68
CA ALA A 202 -11.61 -9.94 14.48
C ALA A 202 -12.78 -10.92 14.23
N PHE A 203 -12.46 -12.20 14.05
CA PHE A 203 -13.46 -13.27 13.89
C PHE A 203 -13.80 -13.94 15.22
N ASP A 204 -12.98 -13.74 16.23
CA ASP A 204 -13.03 -14.31 17.57
C ASP A 204 -13.74 -13.41 18.58
N GLU A 205 -14.14 -12.19 18.18
CA GLU A 205 -14.84 -11.24 19.03
C GLU A 205 -16.04 -10.60 18.34
N CYS A 206 -17.12 -10.40 19.10
CA CYS A 206 -18.32 -9.73 18.64
C CYS A 206 -18.10 -8.22 18.54
N ALA A 207 -18.33 -7.65 17.36
CA ALA A 207 -18.13 -6.24 17.04
C ALA A 207 -18.88 -5.25 17.96
N ASN A 208 -20.08 -5.63 18.42
CA ASN A 208 -20.93 -4.73 19.20
C ASN A 208 -20.75 -4.88 20.71
N SER A 209 -20.43 -6.09 21.21
CA SER A 209 -20.36 -6.38 22.64
C SER A 209 -18.92 -6.55 23.15
N GLY A 210 -17.95 -6.81 22.26
CA GLY A 210 -16.58 -7.20 22.63
C GLY A 210 -16.50 -8.60 23.25
N GLU A 211 -17.60 -9.36 23.27
CA GLU A 211 -17.62 -10.71 23.80
C GLU A 211 -16.93 -11.68 22.85
N THR A 212 -16.17 -12.62 23.42
CA THR A 212 -15.56 -13.71 22.66
C THR A 212 -16.63 -14.56 21.98
N VAL A 213 -16.33 -15.01 20.76
CA VAL A 213 -17.17 -15.94 20.01
C VAL A 213 -17.24 -17.29 20.72
N GLU A 214 -18.46 -17.78 20.93
CA GLU A 214 -18.73 -19.05 21.58
C GLU A 214 -18.96 -20.14 20.52
N PRO A 215 -18.27 -21.30 20.61
CA PRO A 215 -18.32 -22.34 19.58
C PRO A 215 -19.72 -22.82 19.18
N ALA A 216 -20.63 -22.90 20.15
CA ALA A 216 -21.97 -23.49 20.00
C ALA A 216 -23.04 -22.51 19.49
N LEU A 217 -22.69 -21.24 19.30
CA LEU A 217 -23.63 -20.20 18.88
C LEU A 217 -23.50 -19.89 17.39
N ASP A 218 -24.56 -19.31 16.83
CA ASP A 218 -24.62 -18.88 15.44
C ASP A 218 -24.38 -17.38 15.30
N TYR A 219 -23.64 -17.03 14.25
CA TYR A 219 -23.18 -15.67 13.98
C TYR A 219 -23.41 -15.27 12.53
N VAL A 220 -23.43 -13.96 12.30
CA VAL A 220 -23.39 -13.35 10.96
C VAL A 220 -22.20 -12.40 10.89
N TYR A 221 -21.58 -12.31 9.71
CA TYR A 221 -20.50 -11.35 9.46
C TYR A 221 -21.04 -10.11 8.75
N GLN A 222 -20.92 -8.96 9.41
CA GLN A 222 -21.28 -7.67 8.82
C GLN A 222 -20.03 -7.00 8.26
N PRO A 223 -19.98 -6.66 6.95
CA PRO A 223 -18.88 -5.91 6.38
C PRO A 223 -18.61 -4.63 7.17
N GLU A 224 -17.34 -4.30 7.36
CA GLU A 224 -16.86 -3.11 8.09
C GLU A 224 -17.20 -3.06 9.59
N ARG A 225 -18.10 -3.92 10.09
CA ARG A 225 -18.46 -4.00 11.51
C ARG A 225 -17.83 -5.21 12.17
N GLY A 226 -17.84 -6.37 11.52
CA GLY A 226 -17.31 -7.62 12.06
C GLY A 226 -18.41 -8.62 12.43
N VAL A 227 -18.05 -9.56 13.31
CA VAL A 227 -18.93 -10.65 13.75
C VAL A 227 -19.99 -10.15 14.73
N ARG A 228 -21.22 -10.67 14.62
CA ARG A 228 -22.29 -10.49 15.62
C ARG A 228 -23.14 -11.76 15.71
N ARG A 229 -23.68 -12.08 16.89
CA ARG A 229 -24.68 -13.16 17.07
C ARG A 229 -25.81 -13.04 16.05
N ALA A 230 -26.20 -14.15 15.42
CA ALA A 230 -27.30 -14.19 14.46
C ALA A 230 -28.64 -13.85 15.14
N GLN A 231 -29.52 -13.17 14.42
CA GLN A 231 -30.85 -12.77 14.88
C GLN A 231 -31.91 -13.26 13.88
N ALA A 232 -33.12 -13.55 14.39
CA ALA A 232 -34.23 -13.99 13.54
C ALA A 232 -34.68 -12.95 12.49
N SER A 233 -34.36 -11.68 12.73
CA SER A 233 -34.61 -10.57 11.79
C SER A 233 -33.55 -10.42 10.70
N ASP A 234 -32.46 -11.19 10.75
CA ASP A 234 -31.41 -11.09 9.74
C ASP A 234 -31.92 -11.57 8.37
N PRO A 235 -31.51 -10.92 7.26
CA PRO A 235 -31.93 -11.34 5.94
C PRO A 235 -31.53 -12.81 5.68
N SER A 236 -32.45 -13.61 5.14
CA SER A 236 -32.19 -15.02 4.82
C SER A 236 -31.08 -15.24 3.79
N SER A 237 -30.68 -14.19 3.07
CA SER A 237 -29.55 -14.19 2.15
C SER A 237 -28.19 -14.07 2.82
N TRP A 238 -28.14 -13.70 4.10
CA TRP A 238 -26.90 -13.57 4.85
C TRP A 238 -26.41 -14.95 5.28
N PRO A 239 -25.10 -15.24 5.12
CA PRO A 239 -24.56 -16.50 5.59
C PRO A 239 -24.56 -16.51 7.12
N VAL A 240 -25.19 -17.53 7.70
CA VAL A 240 -25.07 -17.87 9.12
C VAL A 240 -23.90 -18.82 9.28
N ILE A 241 -23.02 -18.52 10.23
CA ILE A 241 -21.75 -19.20 10.47
C ILE A 241 -21.70 -19.61 11.93
N SER A 242 -21.35 -20.87 12.22
CA SER A 242 -21.17 -21.31 13.61
C SER A 242 -19.96 -20.65 14.25
N GLY A 243 -20.00 -20.45 15.57
CA GLY A 243 -18.88 -19.89 16.32
C GLY A 243 -17.62 -20.73 16.18
N GLN A 244 -17.75 -22.07 16.17
CA GLN A 244 -16.61 -22.95 15.93
C GLN A 244 -15.93 -22.63 14.59
N THR A 245 -16.72 -22.48 13.51
CA THR A 245 -16.18 -22.14 12.20
C THR A 245 -15.43 -20.80 12.22
N LEU A 246 -15.93 -19.80 12.94
CA LEU A 246 -15.27 -18.50 13.05
C LEU A 246 -13.94 -18.58 13.81
N LEU A 247 -13.87 -19.39 14.86
CA LEU A 247 -12.64 -19.65 15.62
C LEU A 247 -11.62 -20.44 14.80
N ASP A 248 -12.06 -21.42 14.02
CA ASP A 248 -11.19 -22.15 13.09
C ASP A 248 -10.61 -21.17 12.04
N MET A 249 -11.48 -20.31 11.48
CA MET A 249 -11.07 -19.26 10.54
C MET A 249 -10.09 -18.25 11.15
N SER A 250 -10.22 -17.89 12.44
CA SER A 250 -9.28 -16.98 13.10
C SER A 250 -7.89 -17.61 13.28
N GLN A 251 -7.83 -18.94 13.38
CA GLN A 251 -6.61 -19.73 13.54
C GLN A 251 -5.99 -20.21 12.22
N ASP A 252 -6.54 -19.81 11.07
CA ASP A 252 -6.14 -20.32 9.74
C ASP A 252 -6.42 -21.82 9.53
N ASP A 253 -7.28 -22.42 10.36
CA ASP A 253 -7.72 -23.79 10.18
C ASP A 253 -8.98 -23.83 9.29
N TYR A 254 -8.83 -24.46 8.13
CA TYR A 254 -9.89 -24.61 7.15
C TYR A 254 -10.19 -26.09 6.85
N SER A 255 -9.68 -27.01 7.68
CA SER A 255 -9.80 -28.46 7.48
C SER A 255 -11.26 -28.93 7.52
N ASP A 256 -12.04 -28.46 8.49
CA ASP A 256 -13.42 -28.89 8.77
C ASP A 256 -14.52 -27.99 8.19
N LEU A 257 -14.17 -27.05 7.30
CA LEU A 257 -15.18 -26.19 6.68
C LEU A 257 -16.23 -26.99 5.88
N PRO A 258 -17.55 -26.79 6.13
CA PRO A 258 -18.62 -27.45 5.38
C PRO A 258 -18.48 -27.28 3.87
N ARG A 259 -18.72 -28.33 3.07
CA ARG A 259 -18.55 -28.31 1.60
C ARG A 259 -19.24 -27.14 0.87
N ALA A 260 -20.27 -26.55 1.44
CA ALA A 260 -20.97 -25.39 0.88
C ALA A 260 -20.09 -24.12 0.80
N SER A 261 -19.13 -23.92 1.71
CA SER A 261 -18.19 -22.78 1.70
C SER A 261 -16.95 -23.03 0.82
N ARG A 262 -16.73 -24.28 0.38
CA ARG A 262 -15.65 -24.67 -0.55
C ARG A 262 -15.92 -24.28 -2.01
N ARG A 263 -17.18 -24.00 -2.37
CA ARG A 263 -17.47 -23.34 -3.65
C ARG A 263 -16.93 -21.92 -3.54
N HIS A 264 -15.79 -21.65 -4.17
CA HIS A 264 -15.34 -20.29 -4.44
C HIS A 264 -16.48 -19.52 -5.13
N ARG A 265 -17.32 -18.83 -4.36
CA ARG A 265 -17.98 -17.63 -4.87
C ARG A 265 -16.89 -16.56 -4.81
N PRO A 266 -16.39 -16.09 -5.96
CA PRO A 266 -15.39 -15.06 -5.95
C PRO A 266 -15.94 -13.85 -5.21
N TRP A 267 -15.14 -13.20 -4.36
CA TRP A 267 -15.45 -11.90 -3.77
C TRP A 267 -15.76 -10.81 -4.82
N ARG A 268 -15.74 -11.13 -6.13
CA ARG A 268 -16.21 -10.30 -7.25
C ARG A 268 -17.61 -9.69 -7.04
N GLN A 269 -18.46 -10.29 -6.21
CA GLN A 269 -19.78 -9.71 -5.88
C GLN A 269 -19.71 -8.60 -4.82
N TYR A 270 -18.62 -8.49 -4.06
CA TYR A 270 -18.33 -7.35 -3.22
C TYR A 270 -17.74 -6.23 -4.09
N ARG A 271 -18.61 -5.36 -4.60
CA ARG A 271 -18.22 -4.00 -5.00
C ARG A 271 -18.50 -3.08 -3.80
N PRO A 272 -17.48 -2.51 -3.15
CA PRO A 272 -17.74 -1.52 -2.10
C PRO A 272 -18.49 -0.34 -2.70
N ARG A 273 -19.71 -0.10 -2.22
CA ARG A 273 -20.42 1.18 -2.39
C ARG A 273 -20.18 1.97 -1.11
N GLY A 274 -19.34 2.99 -1.15
CA GLY A 274 -19.14 3.93 -0.05
C GLY A 274 -17.72 4.02 0.53
N HIS A 275 -17.59 4.90 1.52
CA HIS A 275 -16.41 5.56 2.10
C HIS A 275 -15.05 4.82 2.13
N ALA A 276 -15.00 3.48 2.19
CA ALA A 276 -13.74 2.72 2.16
C ALA A 276 -12.91 2.96 0.88
N ALA A 277 -13.58 3.16 -0.27
CA ALA A 277 -12.93 3.54 -1.52
C ALA A 277 -12.33 4.96 -1.50
N GLN A 278 -12.68 5.78 -0.50
CA GLN A 278 -12.26 7.16 -0.35
C GLN A 278 -11.08 7.28 0.61
N CYS A 279 -11.05 6.49 1.70
CA CYS A 279 -9.90 6.37 2.60
C CYS A 279 -8.65 5.82 1.88
N ALA A 280 -8.81 4.78 1.06
CA ALA A 280 -7.72 4.23 0.24
C ALA A 280 -7.22 5.19 -0.87
N ARG A 281 -7.98 6.25 -1.19
CA ARG A 281 -7.59 7.28 -2.17
C ARG A 281 -6.93 8.51 -1.56
N HIS A 282 -7.12 8.77 -0.28
CA HIS A 282 -6.74 10.06 0.35
C HIS A 282 -5.59 9.95 1.36
N GLY A 283 -5.02 8.77 1.61
CA GLY A 283 -3.80 8.64 2.42
C GLY A 283 -3.91 9.31 3.79
N LEU A 284 -5.11 9.32 4.40
CA LEU A 284 -5.33 9.96 5.69
C LEU A 284 -4.78 9.03 6.78
N SER A 285 -3.64 9.41 7.34
CA SER A 285 -3.07 8.82 8.55
C SER A 285 -4.11 8.83 9.68
N ARG A 286 -4.32 7.68 10.31
CA ARG A 286 -5.09 7.58 11.55
C ARG A 286 -4.53 8.58 12.57
N SER A 287 -5.36 9.52 13.00
CA SER A 287 -5.07 10.34 14.18
C SER A 287 -5.45 9.52 15.41
N ASP A 288 -4.50 9.29 16.32
CA ASP A 288 -4.75 8.69 17.63
C ASP A 288 -5.76 9.52 18.43
N PRO A 289 -6.81 8.91 19.02
CA PRO A 289 -7.65 9.59 20.00
C PRO A 289 -6.98 9.45 21.36
N GLY A 290 -6.02 10.32 21.67
CA GLY A 290 -5.26 10.19 22.91
C GLY A 290 -4.48 11.44 23.32
N SER A 291 -5.13 12.58 23.51
CA SER A 291 -4.70 13.60 24.49
C SER A 291 -5.71 14.74 24.59
N ALA A 292 -6.57 14.69 25.60
CA ALA A 292 -7.27 15.88 26.09
C ALA A 292 -7.24 15.87 27.62
N ALA A 293 -6.03 16.02 28.16
CA ALA A 293 -5.81 16.34 29.56
C ALA A 293 -5.13 17.71 29.67
N GLY A 294 -5.93 18.72 30.06
CA GLY A 294 -5.48 19.73 31.02
C GLY A 294 -5.26 21.17 30.53
N ARG A 295 -5.85 22.07 31.34
CA ARG A 295 -5.54 23.51 31.59
C ARG A 295 -6.20 24.52 30.63
N ALA A 296 -6.82 25.61 31.06
CA ALA A 296 -6.84 26.29 32.36
C ALA A 296 -8.06 27.24 32.45
N GLY A 297 -8.50 27.56 33.68
CA GLY A 297 -9.41 28.68 33.91
C GLY A 297 -9.84 28.85 35.37
N ARG A 298 -8.89 29.15 36.27
CA ARG A 298 -9.18 29.62 37.64
C ARG A 298 -9.97 30.93 37.59
N ARG A 299 -11.12 31.02 38.28
CA ARG A 299 -11.51 32.17 39.13
C ARG A 299 -12.28 31.69 40.37
N ARG A 300 -12.19 32.49 41.42
CA ARG A 300 -12.35 32.24 42.86
C ARG A 300 -13.81 32.12 43.35
N PRO A 301 -14.03 31.68 44.61
CA PRO A 301 -15.34 31.31 45.14
C PRO A 301 -16.09 32.52 45.71
N ASP A 302 -17.40 32.41 45.91
CA ASP A 302 -18.07 32.92 47.12
C ASP A 302 -19.51 32.39 47.25
N HIS A 303 -19.73 31.78 48.42
CA HIS A 303 -20.90 31.81 49.31
C HIS A 303 -22.35 31.49 48.84
N ALA A 304 -22.90 30.54 49.62
CA ALA A 304 -24.24 30.50 50.24
C ALA A 304 -25.37 29.70 49.54
N ALA A 305 -25.74 28.59 50.20
CA ALA A 305 -27.10 28.03 50.30
C ALA A 305 -28.08 29.08 50.90
N PRO A 306 -29.42 28.88 50.96
CA PRO A 306 -30.24 27.65 50.90
C PRO A 306 -31.41 27.78 49.86
N ALA A 307 -32.34 26.86 49.64
CA ALA A 307 -32.97 25.78 50.41
C ALA A 307 -33.46 24.67 49.45
#